data_AF-A0A7C2EP52-F1
#
_entry.id   AF-A0A7C2EP52-F1
#
_cell.length_a   1.000
_cell.length_b   1.000
_cell.length_c   1.000
_cell.angle_alpha   90.00
_cell.angle_beta   90.00
_cell.angle_gamma   90.00
#
_symmetry.space_group_name_H-M   'P 1'
#
loop_
_entity.id
_entity.type
_entity.pdbx_description
1 polymer ?
#
loop_
_entity_poly.entity_id
_entity_poly.type
_entity_poly.pdbx_seq_one_letter_code
_entity_poly.pdbx_strand_id
1 'polypeptide(L)'
;MILRSLLGFLVIGALAWLLSEDRRRVSWRTVLAGVCLQVGLAVLLLRVSLFRDVLLELNRLLDTVMRASEAGTSFVFGYLGGGKPPYAVTDAEAQFIFAFRVLPLVVFMSALSALLYYWGVLPLVVRALSTVFRRLMRIGGAVALGAAANVFVGMVES
;
A
#
# COMPACT_ATOMS: atom_id res chain seq x y z
N MET A 1 19.85 -18.50 1.39
CA MET A 1 18.84 -17.42 1.46
C MET A 1 17.53 -17.89 2.11
N ILE A 2 16.90 -18.97 1.62
CA ILE A 2 15.60 -19.46 2.15
C ILE A 2 15.61 -19.71 3.65
N LEU A 3 16.67 -20.35 4.19
CA LEU A 3 16.78 -20.62 5.63
C LEU A 3 16.81 -19.33 6.49
N ARG A 4 17.44 -18.26 5.99
CA ARG A 4 17.47 -16.96 6.70
C ARG A 4 16.09 -16.30 6.71
N SER A 5 15.36 -16.37 5.59
CA SER A 5 13.99 -15.86 5.50
C SER A 5 13.03 -16.61 6.41
N LEU A 6 13.15 -17.95 6.47
CA LEU A 6 12.31 -18.80 7.31
C LEU A 6 12.60 -18.57 8.80
N LEU A 7 13.88 -18.45 9.17
CA LEU A 7 14.30 -18.17 10.52
C LEU A 7 13.85 -16.77 10.96
N GLY A 8 13.97 -15.76 10.10
CA GLY A 8 13.45 -14.41 10.37
C GLY A 8 11.94 -14.40 10.62
N PHE A 9 11.18 -15.12 9.80
CA PHE A 9 9.73 -15.25 9.97
C PHE A 9 9.36 -15.89 11.31
N LEU A 10 10.06 -16.98 11.69
CA LEU A 10 9.87 -17.65 12.97
C LEU A 10 10.27 -16.76 14.16
N VAL A 11 11.37 -16.02 14.06
CA VAL A 11 11.84 -15.12 15.12
C VAL A 11 10.84 -13.99 15.37
N ILE A 12 10.30 -13.37 14.31
CA ILE A 12 9.28 -12.33 14.45
C ILE A 12 8.02 -12.91 15.11
N GLY A 13 7.57 -14.09 14.68
CA GLY A 13 6.44 -14.77 15.30
C GLY A 13 6.68 -15.13 16.77
N ALA A 14 7.89 -15.60 17.10
CA ALA A 14 8.28 -15.93 18.47
C ALA A 14 8.37 -14.69 19.37
N LEU A 15 8.89 -13.57 18.85
CA LEU A 15 8.91 -12.29 19.55
C LEU A 15 7.48 -11.78 19.81
N ALA A 16 6.60 -11.82 18.81
CA ALA A 16 5.20 -11.44 18.98
C ALA A 16 4.51 -12.30 20.05
N TRP A 17 4.79 -13.61 20.09
CA TRP A 17 4.27 -14.50 21.13
C TRP A 17 4.86 -14.23 22.51
N LEU A 18 6.15 -13.88 22.59
CA LEU A 18 6.84 -13.61 23.84
C LEU A 18 6.37 -12.30 24.50
N LEU A 19 6.12 -11.27 23.69
CA LEU A 19 5.55 -9.98 24.11
C LEU A 19 4.01 -10.01 24.28
N SER A 20 3.34 -11.12 23.96
CA SER A 20 1.89 -11.25 24.09
C SER A 20 1.46 -11.20 25.56
N GLU A 21 0.47 -10.35 25.85
CA GLU A 21 -0.09 -10.15 27.19
C GLU A 21 -0.81 -11.40 27.73
N ASP A 22 -1.62 -12.06 26.90
CA ASP A 22 -2.26 -13.34 27.24
C ASP A 22 -1.94 -14.41 26.20
N ARG A 23 -0.89 -15.20 26.45
CA ARG A 23 -0.42 -16.28 25.57
C ARG A 23 -1.44 -17.41 25.40
N ARG A 24 -2.42 -17.54 26.30
CA ARG A 24 -3.43 -18.62 26.27
C ARG A 24 -4.64 -18.25 25.42
N ARG A 25 -4.92 -16.95 25.24
CA ARG A 25 -6.02 -16.45 24.39
C ARG A 25 -5.64 -16.27 22.92
N VAL A 26 -4.40 -16.59 22.54
CA VAL A 26 -3.95 -16.48 21.15
C VAL A 26 -4.76 -17.43 20.27
N SER A 27 -5.50 -16.85 19.31
CA SER A 27 -6.28 -17.62 18.34
C SER A 27 -5.36 -18.11 17.22
N TRP A 28 -4.81 -19.33 17.38
CA TRP A 28 -3.94 -19.97 16.37
C TRP A 28 -4.56 -20.04 14.98
N ARG A 29 -5.88 -20.13 14.89
CA ARG A 29 -6.60 -20.04 13.61
C ARG A 29 -6.38 -18.70 12.91
N THR A 30 -6.49 -17.58 13.62
CA THR A 30 -6.29 -16.23 13.07
C THR A 30 -4.85 -16.05 12.64
N VAL A 31 -3.90 -16.50 13.48
CA VAL A 31 -2.47 -16.44 13.18
C VAL A 31 -2.15 -17.23 11.91
N LEU A 32 -2.54 -18.52 11.87
CA LEU A 32 -2.29 -19.37 10.70
C LEU A 32 -3.01 -18.86 9.45
N ALA A 33 -4.25 -18.39 9.56
CA ALA A 33 -4.97 -17.81 8.44
C ALA A 33 -4.29 -16.54 7.90
N GLY A 34 -3.78 -15.68 8.78
CA GLY A 34 -3.00 -14.49 8.41
C GLY A 34 -1.70 -14.85 7.70
N VAL A 35 -0.93 -15.78 8.29
CA VAL A 35 0.32 -16.27 7.69
C VAL A 35 0.07 -16.90 6.32
N CYS A 36 -0.91 -17.79 6.21
CA CYS A 36 -1.28 -18.43 4.95
C CYS A 36 -1.75 -17.41 3.90
N LEU A 37 -2.54 -16.41 4.30
CA LEU A 37 -2.98 -15.35 3.39
C LEU A 37 -1.80 -14.51 2.90
N GLN A 38 -0.89 -14.13 3.78
CA GLN A 38 0.28 -13.32 3.42
C GLN A 38 1.24 -14.08 2.49
N VAL A 39 1.58 -15.33 2.83
CA VAL A 39 2.43 -16.18 1.98
C VAL A 39 1.72 -16.51 0.67
N GLY A 40 0.42 -16.81 0.72
CA GLY A 40 -0.41 -17.08 -0.45
C GLY A 40 -0.44 -15.89 -1.42
N LEU A 41 -0.67 -14.67 -0.91
CA LEU A 41 -0.62 -13.45 -1.71
C LEU A 41 0.77 -13.20 -2.30
N ALA A 42 1.84 -13.41 -1.53
CA ALA A 42 3.20 -13.26 -2.03
C ALA A 42 3.50 -14.23 -3.18
N VAL A 43 3.11 -15.50 -3.06
CA VAL A 43 3.27 -16.49 -4.13
C VAL A 43 2.40 -16.13 -5.33
N LEU A 44 1.14 -15.77 -5.10
CA LEU A 44 0.20 -15.38 -6.15
C LEU A 44 0.74 -14.22 -6.98
N LEU A 45 1.18 -13.14 -6.32
CA LEU A 45 1.67 -11.93 -6.98
C LEU A 45 3.05 -12.09 -7.64
N LEU A 46 3.94 -12.92 -7.06
CA LEU A 46 5.33 -13.03 -7.55
C LEU A 46 5.58 -14.22 -8.48
N ARG A 47 4.81 -15.31 -8.37
CA ARG A 47 5.03 -16.55 -9.15
C ARG A 47 4.05 -16.75 -10.28
N VAL A 48 2.84 -16.20 -10.19
CA VAL A 48 1.81 -16.39 -11.22
C VAL A 48 1.90 -15.27 -12.24
N SER A 49 2.20 -15.61 -13.50
CA SER A 49 2.40 -14.64 -14.59
C SER A 49 1.21 -13.69 -14.77
N LEU A 50 -0.02 -14.23 -14.74
CA LEU A 50 -1.23 -13.42 -14.86
C LEU A 50 -1.30 -12.29 -13.82
N PHE A 51 -0.99 -12.58 -12.56
CA PHE A 51 -1.03 -11.58 -11.48
C PHE A 51 0.14 -10.61 -11.55
N ARG A 52 1.29 -11.07 -12.06
CA ARG A 52 2.42 -10.19 -12.36
C ARG A 52 2.04 -9.18 -13.44
N ASP A 53 1.36 -9.61 -14.49
CA ASP A 53 0.90 -8.73 -15.57
C ASP A 53 -0.12 -7.71 -15.07
N VAL A 54 -1.09 -8.15 -14.25
CA VAL A 54 -2.03 -7.24 -13.57
C VAL A 54 -1.29 -6.21 -12.70
N LEU A 55 -0.27 -6.62 -11.97
CA LEU A 55 0.54 -5.70 -11.15
C LEU A 55 1.31 -4.69 -12.02
N LEU A 56 1.83 -5.12 -13.17
CA LEU A 56 2.49 -4.23 -14.12
C LEU A 56 1.51 -3.21 -14.72
N GLU A 57 0.27 -3.61 -15.03
CA GLU A 57 -0.76 -2.66 -15.47
C GLU A 57 -1.13 -1.68 -14.36
N LEU A 58 -1.24 -2.14 -13.12
CA LEU A 58 -1.48 -1.26 -11.97
C LEU A 58 -0.35 -0.24 -11.80
N ASN A 59 0.90 -0.66 -11.97
CA ASN A 59 2.05 0.26 -11.95
C ASN A 59 1.95 1.32 -13.06
N ARG A 60 1.53 0.94 -14.28
CA ARG A 60 1.33 1.92 -15.37
C ARG A 60 0.21 2.91 -15.07
N LEU A 61 -0.86 2.48 -14.39
CA LEU A 61 -1.91 3.38 -13.91
C LEU A 61 -1.35 4.38 -12.90
N LEU A 62 -0.55 3.92 -11.93
CA LEU A 62 0.11 4.79 -10.96
C LEU A 62 1.09 5.77 -11.64
N ASP A 63 1.88 5.30 -12.61
CA ASP A 63 2.78 6.17 -13.40
C ASP A 63 2.00 7.26 -14.15
N THR A 64 0.82 6.93 -14.67
CA THR A 64 -0.05 7.89 -15.35
C THR A 64 -0.54 8.97 -14.39
N VAL A 65 -0.93 8.58 -13.18
CA VAL A 65 -1.30 9.51 -12.11
C VAL A 65 -0.11 10.39 -11.69
N MET A 66 1.08 9.80 -11.54
CA MET A 66 2.30 10.55 -11.22
C MET A 66 2.62 11.58 -12.30
N ARG A 67 2.53 11.22 -13.59
CA ARG A 67 2.74 12.15 -14.71
C ARG A 67 1.70 13.27 -14.75
N ALA A 68 0.44 12.97 -14.44
CA ALA A 68 -0.61 13.99 -14.34
C ALA A 68 -0.31 14.98 -13.20
N SER A 69 0.17 14.48 -12.06
CA SER A 69 0.62 15.32 -10.93
C SER A 69 1.85 16.17 -11.30
N GLU A 70 2.82 15.59 -12.01
CA GLU A 70 4.01 16.32 -12.50
C GLU A 70 3.62 17.42 -13.51
N ALA A 71 2.64 17.17 -14.39
CA ALA A 71 2.12 18.19 -15.29
C ALA A 71 1.46 19.35 -14.52
N GLY A 72 0.66 19.04 -13.49
CA GLY A 72 0.02 20.06 -12.64
C GLY A 72 1.03 20.87 -11.83
N THR A 73 2.03 20.22 -11.25
CA THR A 73 3.09 20.90 -10.48
C THR A 73 4.04 21.70 -11.37
N SER A 74 4.34 21.22 -12.57
CA SER A 74 5.09 21.99 -13.57
C SER A 74 4.32 23.22 -14.03
N PHE A 75 2.99 23.16 -14.12
CA PHE A 75 2.15 24.32 -14.41
C PHE A 75 2.17 25.36 -13.27
N VAL A 76 2.07 24.91 -12.02
CA VAL A 76 2.01 25.81 -10.85
C VAL A 76 3.39 26.36 -10.45
N PHE A 77 4.43 25.52 -10.46
CA PHE A 77 5.75 25.81 -9.90
C PHE A 77 6.88 25.85 -10.96
N GLY A 78 6.56 25.67 -12.25
CA GLY A 78 7.54 25.72 -13.33
C GLY A 78 8.62 24.64 -13.20
N TYR A 79 9.89 25.03 -13.33
CA TYR A 79 11.02 24.09 -13.28
C TYR A 79 11.18 23.37 -11.93
N LEU A 80 10.73 23.99 -10.83
CA LEU A 80 10.80 23.40 -9.49
C LEU A 80 9.89 22.16 -9.36
N GLY A 81 8.79 22.14 -10.12
CA GLY A 81 7.79 21.06 -10.13
C GLY A 81 8.00 19.99 -11.21
N GLY A 82 9.14 19.97 -11.91
CA GLY A 82 9.39 19.01 -13.00
C GLY A 82 9.46 19.63 -14.40
N GLY A 83 9.23 20.94 -14.52
CA GLY A 83 9.37 21.66 -15.78
C GLY A 83 10.83 21.78 -16.25
N LYS A 84 11.01 22.21 -17.51
CA LYS A 84 12.34 22.38 -18.10
C LYS A 84 13.15 23.45 -17.32
N PRO A 85 14.35 23.14 -16.82
CA PRO A 85 15.20 24.10 -16.12
C PRO A 85 15.70 25.19 -17.09
N PRO A 86 15.79 26.46 -16.64
CA PRO A 86 16.36 27.54 -17.45
C PRO A 86 17.90 27.55 -17.46
N TYR A 87 18.56 26.59 -16.80
CA TYR A 87 20.02 26.49 -16.66
C TYR A 87 20.54 25.12 -17.12
N ALA A 88 21.83 25.06 -17.46
CA ALA A 88 22.49 23.81 -17.82
C ALA A 88 22.57 22.87 -16.61
N VAL A 89 22.14 21.64 -16.81
CA VAL A 89 22.04 20.63 -15.77
C VAL A 89 23.35 19.87 -15.69
N THR A 90 24.12 20.08 -14.63
CA THR A 90 25.31 19.28 -14.33
C THR A 90 24.95 17.98 -13.63
N ASP A 91 23.94 17.99 -12.75
CA ASP A 91 23.47 16.82 -12.00
C ASP A 91 21.94 16.69 -12.09
N ALA A 92 21.45 15.56 -12.60
CA ALA A 92 20.02 15.30 -12.75
C ALA A 92 19.30 15.11 -11.39
N GLU A 93 20.00 14.58 -10.37
CA GLU A 93 19.44 14.38 -9.04
C GLU A 93 19.19 15.71 -8.30
N ALA A 94 20.01 16.74 -8.56
CA ALA A 94 19.85 18.07 -7.98
C ALA A 94 18.57 18.79 -8.47
N GLN A 95 17.88 18.25 -9.47
CA GLN A 95 16.62 18.78 -9.99
C GLN A 95 15.38 18.23 -9.26
N PHE A 96 15.56 17.18 -8.47
CA PHE A 96 14.47 16.60 -7.71
C PHE A 96 14.28 17.36 -6.41
N ILE A 97 13.35 18.33 -6.43
CA ILE A 97 12.99 19.06 -5.22
C ILE A 97 11.81 18.36 -4.56
N PHE A 98 12.10 17.64 -3.48
CA PHE A 98 11.10 16.86 -2.73
C PHE A 98 9.83 17.65 -2.43
N ALA A 99 9.97 18.89 -1.96
CA ALA A 99 8.84 19.74 -1.56
C ALA A 99 7.87 20.04 -2.72
N PHE A 100 8.35 20.17 -3.96
CA PHE A 100 7.53 20.56 -5.12
C PHE A 100 7.10 19.39 -5.99
N ARG A 101 7.65 18.18 -5.77
CA ARG A 101 7.26 16.97 -6.50
C ARG A 101 6.52 15.96 -5.64
N VAL A 102 6.92 15.76 -4.38
CA VAL A 102 6.33 14.75 -3.51
C VAL A 102 5.12 15.28 -2.77
N LEU A 103 5.19 16.47 -2.16
CA LEU A 103 4.06 17.02 -1.40
C LEU A 103 2.80 17.24 -2.28
N PRO A 104 2.90 17.78 -3.51
CA PRO A 104 1.72 17.96 -4.34
C PRO A 104 1.15 16.63 -4.84
N LEU A 105 1.99 15.60 -5.04
CA LEU A 105 1.52 14.26 -5.35
C LEU A 105 0.67 13.71 -4.20
N VAL A 106 1.07 13.92 -2.95
CA VAL A 106 0.25 13.55 -1.78
C VAL A 106 -1.10 14.26 -1.80
N VAL A 107 -1.12 15.57 -2.05
CA VAL A 107 -2.38 16.35 -2.15
C VAL A 107 -3.28 15.84 -3.28
N PHE A 108 -2.69 15.54 -4.44
CA PHE A 108 -3.43 14.99 -5.58
C PHE A 108 -4.01 13.61 -5.25
N MET A 109 -3.22 12.73 -4.63
CA MET A 109 -3.66 11.41 -4.20
C MET A 109 -4.76 11.48 -3.14
N SER A 110 -4.67 12.41 -2.16
CA SER A 110 -5.73 12.64 -1.18
C SER A 110 -7.03 13.10 -1.84
N ALA A 111 -6.97 14.03 -2.79
CA ALA A 111 -8.14 14.48 -3.54
C ALA A 111 -8.76 13.35 -4.38
N LEU A 112 -7.93 12.55 -5.05
CA LEU A 112 -8.37 11.38 -5.82
C LEU A 112 -9.03 10.33 -4.92
N SER A 113 -8.43 10.02 -3.77
CA SER A 113 -9.00 9.11 -2.76
C SER A 113 -10.35 9.61 -2.26
N ALA A 114 -10.48 10.90 -1.96
CA ALA A 114 -11.76 11.50 -1.55
C ALA A 114 -12.83 11.37 -2.65
N LEU A 115 -12.44 11.56 -3.91
CA LEU A 115 -13.34 11.36 -5.06
C LEU A 115 -13.79 9.90 -5.20
N LEU A 116 -12.85 8.95 -5.09
CA LEU A 116 -13.16 7.51 -5.14
C LEU A 116 -14.01 7.06 -3.95
N TYR A 117 -13.87 7.73 -2.80
CA TYR A 117 -14.72 7.51 -1.64
C TYR A 117 -16.14 8.02 -1.90
N TYR A 118 -16.27 9.24 -2.42
CA TYR A 118 -17.56 9.84 -2.80
C TYR A 118 -18.30 9.01 -3.84
N TRP A 119 -17.60 8.47 -4.85
CA TRP A 119 -18.18 7.56 -5.85
C TRP A 119 -18.48 6.14 -5.33
N GLY A 120 -18.10 5.82 -4.10
CA GLY A 120 -18.36 4.50 -3.50
C GLY A 120 -17.43 3.38 -3.97
N VAL A 121 -16.43 3.67 -4.80
CA VAL A 121 -15.44 2.68 -5.29
C VAL A 121 -14.58 2.17 -4.13
N LEU A 122 -14.03 3.08 -3.32
CA LEU A 122 -13.15 2.73 -2.20
C LEU A 122 -13.92 1.96 -1.10
N PRO A 123 -15.12 2.39 -0.66
CA PRO A 123 -15.98 1.60 0.23
C PRO A 123 -16.30 0.20 -0.29
N LEU A 124 -16.53 0.03 -1.60
CA LEU A 124 -16.83 -1.26 -2.20
C LEU A 124 -15.63 -2.22 -2.06
N VAL A 125 -14.42 -1.76 -2.39
CA VAL A 125 -13.19 -2.54 -2.28
C VAL A 125 -12.89 -2.90 -0.82
N VAL A 126 -13.02 -1.94 0.10
CA VAL A 126 -12.81 -2.17 1.54
C VAL A 126 -13.80 -3.21 2.10
N ARG A 127 -15.08 -3.14 1.70
CA ARG A 127 -16.08 -4.16 2.10
C ARG A 127 -15.77 -5.54 1.55
N ALA A 128 -15.28 -5.63 0.31
CA ALA A 128 -14.86 -6.89 -0.30
C ALA A 128 -13.69 -7.51 0.48
N LEU A 129 -12.62 -6.74 0.76
CA LEU A 129 -11.49 -7.19 1.55
C LEU A 129 -11.87 -7.57 2.99
N SER A 130 -12.70 -6.75 3.64
CA SER A 130 -13.22 -7.05 4.98
C SER A 130 -13.98 -8.37 5.00
N THR A 131 -14.78 -8.66 3.97
CA THR A 131 -15.50 -9.94 3.86
C THR A 131 -14.52 -11.12 3.73
N VAL A 132 -13.45 -10.96 2.96
CA VAL A 132 -12.37 -11.96 2.85
C VAL A 132 -11.72 -12.20 4.22
N PHE A 133 -11.33 -11.15 4.94
CA PHE A 133 -10.73 -11.27 6.27
C PHE A 133 -11.67 -11.91 7.29
N ARG A 134 -12.96 -11.53 7.30
CA ARG A 134 -13.97 -12.15 8.18
C ARG A 134 -14.15 -13.64 7.88
N ARG A 135 -14.15 -14.04 6.61
CA ARG A 135 -14.33 -15.44 6.22
C ARG A 135 -13.10 -16.30 6.56
N LEU A 136 -11.89 -15.82 6.23
CA LEU A 136 -10.67 -16.59 6.49
C LEU A 136 -10.30 -16.59 7.98
N MET A 137 -10.30 -15.43 8.62
CA MET A 137 -9.76 -15.26 9.96
C MET A 137 -10.81 -15.30 11.08
N ARG A 138 -12.11 -15.21 10.76
CA ARG A 138 -13.23 -15.15 11.74
C ARG A 138 -13.09 -14.05 12.79
N ILE A 139 -12.46 -12.95 12.41
CA ILE A 139 -12.35 -11.75 13.24
C ILE A 139 -13.64 -10.92 13.21
N GLY A 140 -13.80 -10.04 14.21
CA GLY A 140 -14.94 -9.14 14.31
C GLY A 140 -15.07 -8.21 13.09
N GLY A 141 -16.31 -7.82 12.75
CA GLY A 141 -16.58 -6.98 11.58
C GLY A 141 -15.84 -5.64 11.61
N ALA A 142 -15.78 -4.99 12.78
CA ALA A 142 -15.03 -3.75 12.97
C ALA A 142 -13.52 -3.94 12.73
N VAL A 143 -12.93 -5.00 13.29
CA VAL A 143 -11.49 -5.31 13.12
C VAL A 143 -11.16 -5.60 11.66
N ALA A 144 -12.02 -6.36 10.97
CA ALA A 144 -11.82 -6.67 9.56
C ALA A 144 -11.99 -5.45 8.65
N LEU A 145 -12.97 -4.57 8.96
CA LEU A 145 -13.16 -3.32 8.22
C LEU A 145 -11.97 -2.38 8.42
N GLY A 146 -11.51 -2.18 9.66
CA GLY A 146 -10.33 -1.35 9.95
C GLY A 146 -9.07 -1.90 9.30
N ALA A 147 -8.84 -3.22 9.37
CA ALA A 147 -7.72 -3.86 8.70
C ALA A 147 -7.77 -3.72 7.16
N ALA A 148 -8.97 -3.77 6.57
CA ALA A 148 -9.16 -3.58 5.13
C ALA A 148 -9.03 -2.11 4.69
N ALA A 149 -9.49 -1.17 5.51
CA ALA A 149 -9.40 0.26 5.26
C ALA A 149 -7.95 0.75 5.28
N ASN A 150 -7.15 0.26 6.26
CA ASN A 150 -5.75 0.64 6.44
C ASN A 150 -4.83 0.25 5.26
N VAL A 151 -5.30 -0.59 4.33
CA VAL A 151 -4.59 -0.90 3.07
C VAL A 151 -4.61 0.28 2.10
N PHE A 152 -5.66 1.11 2.14
CA PHE A 152 -5.88 2.20 1.18
C PHE A 152 -5.79 3.58 1.81
N VAL A 153 -6.17 3.68 3.08
CA VAL A 153 -6.30 4.95 3.77
C VAL A 153 -5.42 4.89 5.01
N GLY A 154 -4.44 5.78 5.09
CA GLY A 154 -3.48 5.80 6.19
C GLY A 154 -4.16 5.97 7.55
N MET A 155 -3.38 5.74 8.61
CA MET A 155 -3.81 5.68 10.03
C MET A 155 -4.67 6.86 10.53
N VAL A 156 -4.75 7.98 9.80
CA VAL A 156 -5.52 9.19 10.16
C VAL A 156 -7.01 9.08 9.79
N GLU A 157 -7.40 8.15 8.91
CA GLU A 157 -8.77 8.06 8.35
C GLU A 157 -9.43 6.66 8.53
N SER A 158 -8.78 5.73 9.25
CA SER A 158 -9.27 4.36 9.51
C SER A 158 -9.96 4.18 10.86
#